data_AF-A0A1X7DLL3-F1
#
_entry.id   AF-A0A1X7DLL3-F1
#
_cell.length_a   1.000
_cell.length_b   1.000
_cell.length_c   1.000
_cell.angle_alpha   90.00
_cell.angle_beta   90.00
_cell.angle_gamma   90.00
#
_symmetry.space_group_name_H-M   'P 1'
#
loop_
_entity.id
_entity.type
_entity.pdbx_description
1 polymer ?
#
loop_
_entity_poly.entity_id
_entity_poly.type
_entity_poly.pdbx_seq_one_letter_code
_entity_poly.pdbx_strand_id
1 'polypeptide(L)'
;MGNESKIEKFIKPDELPDFLRKMAEAIETGKSEDMPYFGVIAGFKKLKINISHNQEQTTIKIKAKPAKQSEEQETPDGLPQKIKYSSLKKRMKDTFKIIFKDVHAGTLPPKEVVSLFLEDSKLMVTYEGYGDEYYEEYITACEEFKMALDSNNIEEIHKTCDNLNSIKAHCHSQHK
;
A
#
# COMPACT_ATOMS: atom_id res chain seq x y z
N MET A 1 -4.80 16.39 -2.07
CA MET A 1 -4.25 15.19 -2.76
C MET A 1 -2.81 15.48 -3.18
N GLY A 2 -1.87 14.55 -2.96
CA GLY A 2 -0.50 14.72 -3.48
C GLY A 2 -0.42 14.07 -4.85
N ASN A 3 -0.38 14.89 -5.91
CA ASN A 3 -0.31 14.39 -7.29
C ASN A 3 0.98 13.59 -7.48
N GLU A 4 0.86 12.31 -7.83
CA GLU A 4 2.01 11.48 -8.21
C GLU A 4 2.36 11.80 -9.66
N SER A 5 3.58 12.25 -9.90
CA SER A 5 4.04 12.58 -11.24
C SER A 5 4.68 11.33 -11.85
N LYS A 6 4.03 10.78 -12.87
CA LYS A 6 4.51 9.60 -13.62
C LYS A 6 4.90 10.03 -15.03
N ILE A 7 6.12 9.69 -15.42
CA ILE A 7 6.64 9.85 -16.78
C ILE A 7 7.00 8.46 -17.30
N GLU A 8 6.63 8.18 -18.54
CA GLU A 8 6.94 6.95 -19.26
C GLU A 8 7.49 7.33 -20.62
N LYS A 9 8.73 6.92 -20.92
CA LYS A 9 9.45 7.27 -22.15
C LYS A 9 10.07 6.03 -22.78
N PHE A 10 10.04 5.98 -24.10
CA PHE A 10 10.76 5.00 -24.91
C PHE A 10 11.95 5.70 -25.55
N ILE A 11 13.14 5.12 -25.41
CA ILE A 11 14.37 5.61 -26.02
C ILE A 11 15.12 4.44 -26.65
N LYS A 12 16.05 4.74 -27.54
CA LYS A 12 16.95 3.72 -28.06
C LYS A 12 17.98 3.31 -26.98
N PRO A 13 18.55 2.10 -27.06
CA PRO A 13 19.53 1.63 -26.07
C PRO A 13 20.76 2.53 -25.91
N ASP A 14 21.24 3.12 -27.01
CA ASP A 14 22.38 4.03 -27.07
C ASP A 14 22.08 5.42 -26.46
N GLU A 15 20.80 5.81 -26.37
CA GLU A 15 20.38 7.08 -25.77
C GLU A 15 20.27 7.03 -24.23
N LEU A 16 20.34 5.83 -23.63
CA LEU A 16 20.18 5.64 -22.19
C LEU A 16 21.24 6.34 -21.33
N PRO A 17 22.55 6.25 -21.64
CA PRO A 17 23.58 6.93 -20.85
C PRO A 17 23.38 8.45 -20.82
N ASP A 18 23.07 9.05 -21.97
CA ASP A 18 22.83 10.48 -22.09
C ASP A 18 21.56 10.91 -21.33
N PHE A 19 20.52 10.07 -21.37
CA PHE A 19 19.31 10.28 -20.58
C PHE A 19 19.59 10.30 -19.07
N LEU A 20 20.40 9.38 -18.56
CA LEU A 20 20.76 9.32 -17.14
C LEU A 20 21.64 10.51 -16.70
N ARG A 21 22.55 10.97 -17.57
CA ARG A 21 23.37 12.17 -17.31
C ARG A 21 22.50 13.43 -17.19
N LYS A 22 21.60 13.64 -18.14
CA LYS A 22 20.65 14.78 -18.11
C LYS A 22 19.73 14.75 -16.90
N MET A 23 19.32 13.56 -16.46
CA MET A 23 18.55 13.40 -15.23
C MET A 23 19.35 13.77 -13.98
N ALA A 24 20.62 13.36 -13.90
CA ALA A 24 21.50 13.71 -12.79
C ALA A 24 21.70 15.23 -12.71
N GLU A 25 22.01 15.88 -13.84
CA GLU A 25 22.17 17.34 -13.93
C GLU A 25 20.90 18.09 -13.49
N ALA A 26 19.72 17.59 -13.88
CA ALA A 26 18.45 18.21 -13.49
C ALA A 26 18.13 18.05 -11.99
N ILE A 27 18.54 16.93 -11.37
CA ILE A 27 18.42 16.73 -9.92
C ILE A 27 19.38 17.66 -9.16
N GLU A 28 20.60 17.85 -9.66
CA GLU A 28 21.63 18.67 -9.03
C GLU A 28 21.32 20.17 -9.13
N THR A 29 20.86 20.64 -10.29
CA THR A 29 20.71 22.08 -10.57
C THR A 29 19.29 22.60 -10.38
N GLY A 30 18.30 21.70 -10.33
CA GLY A 30 16.87 22.06 -10.26
C GLY A 30 16.34 22.78 -11.50
N LYS A 31 17.16 22.90 -12.57
CA LYS A 31 16.80 23.52 -13.84
C LYS A 31 16.73 22.45 -14.92
N SER A 32 15.65 22.45 -15.69
CA SER A 32 15.50 21.56 -16.85
C SER A 32 15.08 22.38 -18.06
N GLU A 33 15.99 23.20 -18.58
CA GLU A 33 15.70 24.06 -19.74
C GLU A 33 15.36 23.24 -21.00
N ASP A 34 15.91 22.02 -21.14
CA ASP A 34 15.70 21.17 -22.31
C ASP A 34 14.64 20.06 -22.15
N MET A 35 14.10 19.83 -20.94
CA MET A 35 13.25 18.65 -20.67
C MET A 35 12.22 18.94 -19.57
N PRO A 36 10.98 19.36 -19.93
CA PRO A 36 9.96 19.81 -18.97
C PRO A 36 9.50 18.73 -17.96
N TYR A 37 9.86 17.47 -18.18
CA TYR A 37 9.58 16.36 -17.27
C TYR A 37 10.50 16.31 -16.05
N PHE A 38 11.70 16.91 -16.10
CA PHE A 38 12.60 16.95 -14.94
C PHE A 38 12.29 18.08 -13.97
N GLY A 39 11.58 19.12 -14.40
CA GLY A 39 11.07 20.18 -13.50
C GLY A 39 10.16 19.64 -12.38
N VAL A 40 9.63 18.42 -12.53
CA VAL A 40 8.78 17.74 -11.55
C VAL A 40 9.57 16.84 -10.57
N ILE A 41 10.89 16.72 -10.77
CA ILE A 41 11.79 15.83 -10.01
C ILE A 41 12.58 16.63 -8.96
N ALA A 42 12.55 17.96 -8.96
CA ALA A 42 13.08 18.75 -7.85
C ALA A 42 12.18 18.57 -6.60
N GLY A 43 12.76 18.17 -5.45
CA GLY A 43 12.03 18.07 -4.18
C GLY A 43 11.20 16.79 -3.96
N PHE A 44 11.54 15.66 -4.60
CA PHE A 44 10.87 14.39 -4.32
C PHE A 44 11.24 13.84 -2.93
N LYS A 45 10.27 13.18 -2.26
CA LYS A 45 10.53 12.29 -1.10
C LYS A 45 10.90 10.89 -1.55
N LYS A 46 10.41 10.47 -2.72
CA LYS A 46 10.70 9.16 -3.29
C LYS A 46 10.75 9.23 -4.81
N LEU A 47 11.88 8.82 -5.37
CA LEU A 47 12.06 8.61 -6.80
C LEU A 47 12.10 7.10 -7.08
N LYS A 48 11.29 6.62 -8.01
CA LYS A 48 11.32 5.24 -8.50
C LYS A 48 11.58 5.26 -9.99
N ILE A 49 12.70 4.66 -10.40
CA ILE A 49 13.10 4.51 -11.79
C ILE A 49 13.00 3.03 -12.12
N ASN A 50 12.32 2.71 -13.21
CA ASN A 50 12.29 1.37 -13.78
C ASN A 50 12.79 1.47 -15.23
N ILE A 51 13.87 0.76 -15.53
CA ILE A 51 14.45 0.64 -16.86
C ILE A 51 14.20 -0.79 -17.32
N SER A 52 13.45 -0.95 -18.40
CA SER A 52 13.20 -2.23 -19.06
C SER A 52 13.84 -2.20 -20.43
N HIS A 53 14.75 -3.14 -20.71
CA HIS A 53 15.47 -3.20 -21.97
C HIS A 53 15.04 -4.44 -22.78
N ASN A 54 14.77 -4.25 -24.07
CA ASN A 54 14.64 -5.33 -25.04
C ASN A 54 15.58 -5.04 -26.24
N GLN A 55 15.71 -6.00 -27.16
CA GLN A 55 16.67 -5.92 -28.28
C GLN A 55 16.45 -4.71 -29.22
N GLU A 56 15.27 -4.08 -29.19
CA GLU A 56 14.90 -2.99 -30.12
C GLU A 56 14.72 -1.63 -29.43
N GLN A 57 14.40 -1.60 -28.13
CA GLN A 57 14.05 -0.40 -27.39
C GLN A 57 14.34 -0.51 -25.89
N THR A 58 14.55 0.66 -25.28
CA THR A 58 14.67 0.80 -23.82
C THR A 58 13.49 1.64 -23.31
N THR A 59 12.68 1.04 -22.45
CA THR A 59 11.56 1.71 -21.79
C THR A 59 11.99 2.21 -20.43
N ILE A 60 11.82 3.51 -20.18
CA ILE A 60 12.11 4.13 -18.89
C ILE A 60 10.82 4.66 -18.29
N LYS A 61 10.48 4.16 -17.09
CA LYS A 61 9.37 4.67 -16.27
C LYS A 61 9.94 5.37 -15.04
N ILE A 62 9.66 6.66 -14.91
CA ILE A 62 10.06 7.48 -13.77
C ILE A 62 8.82 7.89 -13.00
N LYS A 63 8.82 7.62 -11.69
CA LYS A 63 7.78 8.05 -10.76
C LYS A 63 8.41 8.87 -9.65
N ALA A 64 8.03 10.13 -9.58
CA ALA A 64 8.44 11.03 -8.50
C ALA A 64 7.24 11.28 -7.58
N LYS A 65 7.44 11.00 -6.28
CA LYS A 65 6.48 11.40 -5.25
C LYS A 65 6.99 12.68 -4.60
N PRO A 66 6.21 13.78 -4.65
CA PRO A 66 6.63 15.01 -4.01
C PRO A 66 6.84 14.77 -2.51
N ALA A 67 7.84 15.43 -1.94
CA ALA A 67 7.86 15.60 -0.50
C ALA A 67 6.63 16.43 -0.14
N LYS A 68 5.57 15.77 0.35
CA LYS A 68 4.51 16.50 1.03
C LYS A 68 5.21 17.31 2.13
N GLN A 69 5.09 18.64 2.09
CA GLN A 69 5.06 19.39 3.33
C GLN A 69 4.03 18.69 4.20
N SER A 70 4.46 18.25 5.37
CA SER A 70 3.56 17.81 6.42
C SER A 70 2.76 19.04 6.81
N GLU A 71 1.70 19.35 6.06
CA GLU A 71 0.61 20.11 6.61
C GLU A 71 -0.04 19.17 7.63
N GLU A 72 0.36 19.32 8.90
CA GLU A 72 -0.57 19.18 10.01
C GLU A 72 -1.74 20.13 9.72
N GLN A 73 -2.69 19.63 8.94
CA GLN A 73 -3.98 20.27 8.75
C GLN A 73 -4.80 19.95 10.00
N GLU A 74 -4.75 20.86 10.96
CA GLU A 74 -5.76 20.98 12.00
C GLU A 74 -7.13 21.14 11.32
N THR A 75 -8.01 20.14 11.49
CA THR A 75 -9.42 20.29 11.15
C THR A 75 -10.14 20.99 12.30
N PRO A 76 -11.11 21.90 12.04
CA PRO A 76 -11.83 22.66 13.08
C PRO A 76 -12.80 21.85 13.97
N ASP A 77 -12.72 20.53 13.98
CA ASP A 77 -13.58 19.67 14.78
C ASP A 77 -12.76 18.46 15.24
N GLY A 78 -12.67 18.24 16.55
CA GLY A 78 -11.82 17.25 17.23
C GLY A 78 -12.18 15.78 16.99
N LEU A 79 -12.58 15.42 15.76
CA LEU A 79 -12.78 14.04 15.34
C LEU A 79 -11.46 13.49 14.76
N PRO A 80 -11.00 12.31 15.22
CA PRO A 80 -9.78 11.71 14.71
C PRO A 80 -9.90 11.49 13.19
N GLN A 81 -9.01 12.11 12.43
CA GLN A 81 -9.00 12.08 10.98
C GLN A 81 -8.91 10.62 10.50
N LYS A 82 -9.94 10.12 9.80
CA LYS A 82 -9.94 8.77 9.21
C LYS A 82 -8.67 8.59 8.38
N ILE A 83 -7.83 7.62 8.74
CA ILE A 83 -6.59 7.34 8.02
C ILE A 83 -6.87 7.00 6.55
N LYS A 84 -5.91 7.24 5.66
CA LYS A 84 -6.10 6.96 4.24
C LYS A 84 -6.29 5.44 4.02
N TYR A 85 -7.30 5.02 3.25
CA TYR A 85 -7.63 3.59 3.02
C TYR A 85 -6.42 2.73 2.60
N SER A 86 -5.56 3.25 1.72
CA SER A 86 -4.36 2.53 1.29
C SER A 86 -3.32 2.34 2.40
N SER A 87 -3.28 3.24 3.38
CA SER A 87 -2.41 3.13 4.55
C SER A 87 -3.00 2.15 5.57
N LEU A 88 -4.32 2.18 5.77
CA LEU A 88 -5.07 1.19 6.55
C LEU A 88 -4.85 -0.23 6.03
N LYS A 89 -5.12 -0.47 4.74
CA LYS A 89 -4.89 -1.78 4.09
C LYS A 89 -3.46 -2.27 4.22
N LYS A 90 -2.48 -1.37 4.15
CA LYS A 90 -1.07 -1.72 4.33
C LYS A 90 -0.81 -2.18 5.77
N ARG A 91 -1.26 -1.42 6.76
CA ARG A 91 -1.15 -1.78 8.18
C ARG A 91 -1.80 -3.13 8.47
N MET A 92 -3.04 -3.32 8.01
CA MET A 92 -3.77 -4.59 8.10
C MET A 92 -3.02 -5.76 7.46
N LYS A 93 -2.41 -5.56 6.28
CA LYS A 93 -1.61 -6.60 5.64
C LYS A 93 -0.42 -7.01 6.50
N ASP A 94 0.27 -6.03 7.06
CA ASP A 94 1.47 -6.26 7.87
C ASP A 94 1.10 -6.96 9.20
N THR A 95 0.02 -6.55 9.87
CA THR A 95 -0.49 -7.21 11.08
C THR A 95 -1.03 -8.61 10.81
N PHE A 96 -1.83 -8.79 9.75
CA PHE A 96 -2.36 -10.10 9.36
C PHE A 96 -1.23 -11.10 9.03
N LYS A 97 -0.13 -10.64 8.43
CA LYS A 97 1.02 -11.50 8.14
C LYS A 97 1.65 -12.08 9.42
N ILE A 98 1.71 -11.28 10.49
CA ILE A 98 2.21 -11.73 11.80
C ILE A 98 1.24 -12.76 12.36
N ILE A 99 -0.04 -12.43 12.43
CA ILE A 99 -1.11 -13.32 12.91
C ILE A 99 -1.07 -14.66 12.19
N PHE A 100 -1.10 -14.62 10.86
CA PHE A 100 -1.13 -15.82 10.02
C PHE A 100 0.09 -16.71 10.26
N LYS A 101 1.28 -16.11 10.39
CA LYS A 101 2.51 -16.86 10.67
C LYS A 101 2.44 -17.55 12.04
N ASP A 102 2.02 -16.84 13.08
CA ASP A 102 2.01 -17.36 14.44
C ASP A 102 0.98 -18.48 14.60
N VAL A 103 -0.22 -18.29 14.02
CA VAL A 103 -1.29 -19.30 14.01
C VAL A 103 -0.86 -20.58 13.27
N HIS A 104 -0.25 -20.45 12.09
CA HIS A 104 0.26 -21.61 11.33
C HIS A 104 1.49 -22.26 11.98
N ALA A 105 2.17 -21.57 12.89
CA ALA A 105 3.20 -22.16 13.75
C ALA A 105 2.62 -22.87 14.99
N GLY A 106 1.29 -22.91 15.14
CA GLY A 106 0.61 -23.47 16.32
C GLY A 106 0.76 -22.61 17.58
N THR A 107 1.09 -21.33 17.42
CA THR A 107 1.29 -20.38 18.51
C THR A 107 0.23 -19.29 18.51
N LEU A 108 -0.05 -18.71 19.67
CA LEU A 108 -0.99 -17.60 19.77
C LEU A 108 -0.32 -16.31 19.29
N PRO A 109 -0.99 -15.52 18.42
CA PRO A 109 -0.46 -14.23 18.01
C PRO A 109 -0.45 -13.22 19.17
N PRO A 110 0.45 -12.22 19.15
CA PRO A 110 0.49 -11.17 20.17
C PRO A 110 -0.85 -10.42 20.26
N LYS A 111 -1.37 -10.25 21.49
CA LYS A 111 -2.67 -9.61 21.73
C LYS A 111 -2.78 -8.21 21.11
N GLU A 112 -1.72 -7.41 21.18
CA GLU A 112 -1.69 -6.06 20.60
C GLU A 112 -1.86 -6.09 19.07
N VAL A 113 -1.25 -7.07 18.41
CA VAL A 113 -1.33 -7.24 16.94
C VAL A 113 -2.75 -7.67 16.53
N VAL A 114 -3.36 -8.57 17.30
CA VAL A 114 -4.75 -9.00 17.10
C VAL A 114 -5.70 -7.81 17.27
N SER A 115 -5.61 -7.09 18.39
CA SER A 115 -6.49 -5.95 18.67
C SER A 115 -6.39 -4.90 17.57
N LEU A 116 -5.18 -4.55 17.16
CA LEU A 116 -4.95 -3.60 16.07
C LEU A 116 -5.54 -4.10 14.74
N PHE A 117 -5.39 -5.37 14.41
CA PHE A 117 -5.99 -5.95 13.20
C PHE A 117 -7.53 -5.87 13.26
N LEU A 118 -8.16 -6.25 14.37
CA LEU A 118 -9.62 -6.22 14.52
C LEU A 118 -10.20 -4.80 14.51
N GLU A 119 -9.52 -3.84 15.13
CA GLU A 119 -9.89 -2.42 15.06
C GLU A 119 -9.78 -1.87 13.63
N ASP A 120 -8.69 -2.21 12.95
CA ASP A 120 -8.48 -1.85 11.55
C ASP A 120 -9.51 -2.49 10.63
N SER A 121 -9.90 -3.74 10.87
CA SER A 121 -10.96 -4.45 10.14
C SER A 121 -12.30 -3.74 10.27
N LYS A 122 -12.67 -3.33 11.49
CA LYS A 122 -13.88 -2.55 11.74
C LYS A 122 -13.84 -1.20 11.05
N LEU A 123 -12.69 -0.53 11.06
CA LEU A 123 -12.53 0.74 10.37
C LEU A 123 -12.63 0.57 8.84
N MET A 124 -12.03 -0.49 8.29
CA MET A 124 -11.97 -0.76 6.86
C MET A 124 -13.36 -0.97 6.24
N VAL A 125 -14.26 -1.68 6.91
CA VAL A 125 -15.64 -1.90 6.41
C VAL A 125 -16.49 -0.62 6.39
N THR A 126 -16.00 0.49 6.95
CA THR A 126 -16.67 1.80 6.84
C THR A 126 -16.30 2.60 5.58
N TYR A 127 -15.43 2.06 4.72
CA TYR A 127 -15.01 2.71 3.47
C TYR A 127 -15.78 2.11 2.30
N GLU A 128 -16.58 2.92 1.61
CA GLU A 128 -17.38 2.48 0.47
C GLU A 128 -16.54 2.32 -0.81
N GLY A 129 -16.98 1.43 -1.70
CA GLY A 129 -16.41 1.21 -3.03
C GLY A 129 -15.18 0.30 -3.08
N TYR A 130 -14.94 -0.54 -2.06
CA TYR A 130 -13.76 -1.43 -2.00
C TYR A 130 -14.10 -2.91 -1.78
N GLY A 131 -15.26 -3.34 -2.28
CA GLY A 131 -15.78 -4.70 -2.13
C GLY A 131 -16.86 -4.81 -1.06
N ASP A 132 -17.73 -3.80 -0.99
CA ASP A 132 -18.76 -3.61 0.05
C ASP A 132 -19.68 -4.83 0.21
N GLU A 133 -19.93 -5.56 -0.88
CA GLU A 133 -20.69 -6.82 -0.88
C GLU A 133 -20.06 -7.93 0.00
N TYR A 134 -18.76 -7.85 0.28
CA TYR A 134 -18.02 -8.80 1.11
C TYR A 134 -17.85 -8.32 2.56
N TYR A 135 -18.28 -7.11 2.91
CA TYR A 135 -18.01 -6.53 4.23
C TYR A 135 -18.73 -7.25 5.36
N GLU A 136 -19.97 -7.68 5.12
CA GLU A 136 -20.77 -8.41 6.11
C GLU A 136 -20.15 -9.80 6.41
N GLU A 137 -19.79 -10.54 5.36
CA GLU A 137 -19.10 -11.83 5.49
C GLU A 137 -17.75 -11.66 6.21
N TYR A 138 -16.97 -10.65 5.81
CA TYR A 138 -15.65 -10.39 6.37
C TYR A 138 -15.69 -10.00 7.85
N ILE A 139 -16.63 -9.15 8.27
CA ILE A 139 -16.71 -8.73 9.67
C ILE A 139 -17.19 -9.87 10.56
N THR A 140 -18.11 -10.70 10.07
CA THR A 140 -18.57 -11.92 10.75
C THR A 140 -17.39 -12.87 10.99
N ALA A 141 -16.56 -13.11 9.97
CA ALA A 141 -15.35 -13.92 10.11
C ALA A 141 -14.34 -13.33 11.10
N CYS A 142 -14.26 -11.99 11.22
CA CYS A 142 -13.42 -11.34 12.24
C CYS A 142 -13.94 -11.58 13.66
N GLU A 143 -15.26 -11.62 13.85
CA GLU A 143 -15.89 -11.91 15.13
C GLU A 143 -15.69 -13.38 15.53
N GLU A 144 -15.86 -14.32 14.59
CA GLU A 144 -15.56 -15.74 14.81
C GLU A 144 -14.09 -15.96 15.20
N PHE A 145 -13.16 -15.31 14.49
CA PHE A 145 -11.73 -15.35 14.82
C PHE A 145 -11.46 -14.80 16.24
N LYS A 146 -12.13 -13.71 16.63
CA LYS A 146 -12.02 -13.17 17.99
C LYS A 146 -12.55 -14.16 19.03
N MET A 147 -13.71 -14.79 18.80
CA MET A 147 -14.27 -15.80 19.71
C MET A 147 -13.36 -17.02 19.85
N ALA A 148 -12.71 -17.44 18.77
CA ALA A 148 -11.73 -18.53 18.80
C ALA A 148 -10.51 -18.18 19.66
N LEU A 149 -10.03 -16.94 19.57
CA LEU A 149 -8.95 -16.42 20.42
C LEU A 149 -9.36 -16.33 21.90
N ASP A 150 -10.56 -15.82 22.18
CA ASP A 150 -11.08 -15.67 23.55
C ASP A 150 -11.30 -17.04 24.23
N SER A 151 -11.66 -18.07 23.45
CA SER A 151 -11.79 -19.46 23.93
C SER A 151 -10.48 -20.24 23.92
N ASN A 152 -9.39 -19.65 23.43
CA ASN A 152 -8.06 -20.25 23.33
C ASN A 152 -8.04 -21.60 22.56
N ASN A 153 -8.98 -21.77 21.63
CA ASN A 153 -9.12 -22.99 20.84
C ASN A 153 -8.25 -22.91 19.58
N ILE A 154 -7.05 -23.50 19.64
CA ILE A 154 -6.03 -23.41 18.56
C ILE A 154 -6.55 -23.93 17.21
N GLU A 155 -7.34 -25.00 17.19
CA GLU A 155 -7.91 -25.54 15.94
C GLU A 155 -8.91 -24.55 15.33
N GLU A 156 -9.78 -23.97 16.16
CA GLU A 156 -10.76 -22.98 15.68
C GLU A 156 -10.07 -21.67 15.28
N ILE A 157 -9.00 -21.26 15.97
CA ILE A 157 -8.18 -20.10 15.60
C ILE A 157 -7.57 -20.31 14.21
N HIS A 158 -7.05 -21.51 13.93
CA HIS A 158 -6.48 -21.83 12.63
C HIS A 158 -7.54 -21.78 11.52
N LYS A 159 -8.67 -22.44 11.75
CA LYS A 159 -9.80 -22.49 10.81
C LYS A 159 -10.35 -21.09 10.49
N THR A 160 -10.60 -20.28 11.51
CA THR A 160 -11.12 -18.91 11.34
C THR A 160 -10.08 -17.98 10.69
N CYS A 161 -8.78 -18.16 10.96
CA CYS A 161 -7.71 -17.45 10.27
C CYS A 161 -7.62 -17.79 8.77
N ASP A 162 -7.77 -19.07 8.41
CA ASP A 162 -7.79 -19.51 7.02
C ASP A 162 -9.05 -19.03 6.28
N ASN A 163 -10.19 -18.98 6.96
CA ASN A 163 -11.42 -18.40 6.42
C ASN A 163 -11.22 -16.92 6.06
N LEU A 164 -10.65 -16.11 6.97
CA LEU A 164 -10.30 -14.70 6.71
C LEU A 164 -9.39 -14.54 5.49
N ASN A 165 -8.40 -15.43 5.32
CA ASN A 165 -7.53 -15.39 4.15
C ASN A 165 -8.28 -15.72 2.85
N SER A 166 -9.24 -16.66 2.91
CA SER A 166 -10.06 -17.11 1.78
C SER A 166 -11.03 -16.02 1.31
N ILE A 167 -11.78 -15.39 2.23
CA ILE A 167 -12.68 -14.26 1.92
C ILE A 167 -11.90 -13.12 1.26
N LYS A 168 -10.75 -12.76 1.82
CA LYS A 168 -9.85 -11.74 1.25
C LYS A 168 -9.41 -12.11 -0.16
N ALA A 169 -8.97 -13.35 -0.38
CA ALA A 169 -8.51 -13.81 -1.69
C ALA A 169 -9.64 -13.77 -2.72
N HIS A 170 -10.86 -14.14 -2.32
CA HIS A 170 -12.04 -14.08 -3.17
C HIS A 170 -12.38 -12.62 -3.55
N CYS A 171 -12.47 -11.70 -2.60
CA CYS A 171 -12.67 -10.28 -2.87
C CYS A 171 -11.60 -9.71 -3.83
N HIS A 172 -10.31 -10.01 -3.61
CA HIS A 172 -9.21 -9.51 -4.47
C HIS A 172 -9.21 -10.15 -5.87
N SER A 173 -9.85 -11.31 -6.04
CA SER A 173 -10.01 -11.93 -7.35
C SER A 173 -11.07 -11.24 -8.21
N GLN A 174 -12.09 -10.66 -7.57
CA GLN A 174 -13.21 -9.98 -8.23
C GLN A 174 -12.94 -8.48 -8.46
N HIS A 175 -12.18 -7.84 -7.57
CA HIS A 175 -12.00 -6.37 -7.53
C HIS A 175 -10.56 -5.91 -7.85
N LYS A 176 -9.90 -6.56 -8.81
CA LYS A 176 -8.45 -6.41 -9.06
C LYS A 176 -8.03 -5.17 -9.85
#